data_AF-A0AA35QBI7-F1
#
_entry.id   AF-A0AA35QBI7-F1
#
_cell.length_a   1.000
_cell.length_b   1.000
_cell.length_c   1.000
_cell.angle_alpha   90.00
_cell.angle_beta   90.00
_cell.angle_gamma   90.00
#
_symmetry.space_group_name_H-M   'P 1'
#
loop_
_entity.id
_entity.type
_entity.pdbx_description
1 polymer ?
#
loop_
_entity_poly.entity_id
_entity_poly.type
_entity_poly.pdbx_seq_one_letter_code
_entity_poly.pdbx_strand_id
1 'polypeptide(L)'
;MQHLKTTDDMNNATFYSCHQIHGDFGRFIDTTFVARDLEDIRKTLNEDQITGYFVSYGSAVGITYANMFPDRIGRLLLDGVEFVKDQRRLGSFVWSSVYSILDTWREGFLGECPDAGPSLCPLERPDRGSQTPITLEELETRMDRLFQTLIEQPISGCTHVGGPGIITYSQVASWIYTAMYSPSRWPLTAEILDGLEVGDARLALDEFEKRWYKSTYTGHQASSLELLYAVVSADSYDDPLPEDGLIWWDKF
;
A
#
# COMPACT_ATOMS: atom_id res chain seq x y z
N MET A 1 2.31 -8.20 -19.07
CA MET A 1 1.57 -7.30 -20.01
C MET A 1 0.03 -7.35 -20.01
N GLN A 2 -0.68 -8.49 -20.18
CA GLN A 2 -2.17 -8.44 -20.30
C GLN A 2 -2.88 -7.86 -19.06
N HIS A 3 -2.45 -8.26 -17.85
CA HIS A 3 -3.01 -7.77 -16.58
C HIS A 3 -2.87 -6.24 -16.41
N LEU A 4 -1.74 -5.73 -16.88
CA LEU A 4 -1.38 -4.32 -16.86
C LEU A 4 -2.32 -3.50 -17.75
N LYS A 5 -2.59 -3.95 -18.97
CA LYS A 5 -3.57 -3.30 -19.87
C LYS A 5 -4.98 -3.30 -19.29
N THR A 6 -5.41 -4.42 -18.72
CA THR A 6 -6.71 -4.51 -18.04
C THR A 6 -6.83 -3.53 -16.87
N THR A 7 -5.74 -3.29 -16.14
CA THR A 7 -5.72 -2.32 -15.04
C THR A 7 -5.84 -0.90 -15.57
N ASP A 8 -5.14 -0.57 -16.66
CA ASP A 8 -5.23 0.76 -17.29
C ASP A 8 -6.63 1.03 -17.85
N ASP A 9 -7.21 0.07 -18.56
CA ASP A 9 -8.59 0.15 -19.07
C ASP A 9 -9.60 0.37 -17.92
N MET A 10 -9.40 -0.32 -16.79
CA MET A 10 -10.23 -0.14 -15.60
C MET A 10 -10.07 1.26 -15.01
N ASN A 11 -8.85 1.75 -14.87
CA ASN A 11 -8.59 3.11 -14.38
C ASN A 11 -9.23 4.17 -15.30
N ASN A 12 -9.06 4.03 -16.62
CA ASN A 12 -9.67 4.92 -17.61
C ASN A 12 -11.20 4.91 -17.50
N ALA A 13 -11.82 3.73 -17.35
CA ALA A 13 -13.26 3.61 -17.14
C ALA A 13 -13.72 4.27 -15.83
N THR A 14 -12.97 4.09 -14.74
CA THR A 14 -13.23 4.73 -13.44
C THR A 14 -13.16 6.24 -13.55
N PHE A 15 -12.06 6.81 -14.08
CA PHE A 15 -11.91 8.26 -14.23
C PHE A 15 -12.99 8.87 -15.14
N TYR A 16 -13.32 8.19 -16.24
CA TYR A 16 -14.43 8.60 -17.11
C TYR A 16 -15.76 8.65 -16.34
N SER A 17 -16.08 7.59 -15.58
CA SER A 17 -17.29 7.53 -14.77
C SER A 17 -17.33 8.62 -13.70
N CYS A 18 -16.23 8.83 -12.98
CA CYS A 18 -16.11 9.90 -11.98
C CYS A 18 -16.38 11.28 -12.60
N HIS A 19 -15.83 11.56 -13.79
CA HIS A 19 -16.10 12.82 -14.49
C HIS A 19 -17.57 12.94 -14.93
N GLN A 20 -18.22 11.86 -15.38
CA GLN A 20 -19.65 11.90 -15.74
C GLN A 20 -20.54 12.20 -14.54
N ILE A 21 -20.19 11.69 -13.36
CA ILE A 21 -20.99 11.84 -12.14
C ILE A 21 -20.70 13.18 -11.44
N HIS A 22 -19.43 13.58 -11.36
CA HIS A 22 -18.99 14.72 -10.55
C HIS A 22 -18.53 15.95 -11.34
N GLY A 23 -18.47 15.86 -12.68
CA GLY A 23 -18.01 16.94 -13.54
C GLY A 23 -16.53 17.28 -13.30
N ASP A 24 -16.23 18.56 -13.11
CA ASP A 24 -14.88 19.08 -12.90
C ASP A 24 -14.41 19.08 -11.44
N PHE A 25 -15.20 18.48 -10.52
CA PHE A 25 -14.88 18.39 -9.10
C PHE A 25 -13.47 17.87 -8.80
N GLY A 26 -12.97 16.92 -9.59
CA GLY A 26 -11.62 16.34 -9.42
C GLY A 26 -10.48 17.35 -9.48
N ARG A 27 -10.71 18.57 -9.98
CA ARG A 27 -9.73 19.66 -9.99
C ARG A 27 -9.58 20.39 -8.66
N PHE A 28 -10.45 20.10 -7.70
CA PHE A 28 -10.57 20.84 -6.42
C PHE A 28 -10.31 19.96 -5.19
N ILE A 29 -9.77 18.75 -5.39
CA ILE A 29 -9.53 17.77 -4.32
C ILE A 29 -8.03 17.51 -4.07
N ASP A 30 -7.18 18.44 -4.46
CA ASP A 30 -5.74 18.37 -4.19
C ASP A 30 -5.40 18.80 -2.74
N THR A 31 -4.16 18.53 -2.32
CA THR A 31 -3.62 18.88 -1.00
C THR A 31 -3.68 20.39 -0.72
N THR A 32 -3.58 21.23 -1.76
CA THR A 32 -3.63 22.69 -1.64
C THR A 32 -5.04 23.17 -1.27
N PHE A 33 -6.09 22.55 -1.83
CA PHE A 33 -7.47 22.80 -1.41
C PHE A 33 -7.72 22.32 0.02
N VAL A 34 -7.25 21.12 0.38
CA VAL A 34 -7.35 20.61 1.76
C VAL A 34 -6.66 21.55 2.76
N ALA A 35 -5.51 22.16 2.39
CA ALA A 35 -4.86 23.16 3.22
C ALA A 35 -5.69 24.45 3.37
N ARG A 36 -6.44 24.88 2.35
CA ARG A 36 -7.37 26.02 2.47
C ARG A 36 -8.55 25.68 3.36
N ASP A 37 -9.09 24.46 3.25
CA ASP A 37 -10.16 23.99 4.12
C ASP A 37 -9.71 23.98 5.58
N LEU A 38 -8.47 23.56 5.84
CA LEU A 38 -7.86 23.60 7.17
C LEU A 38 -7.76 25.02 7.74
N GLU A 39 -7.49 26.02 6.88
CA GLU A 39 -7.49 27.43 7.28
C GLU A 39 -8.90 27.91 7.66
N ASP A 40 -9.92 27.50 6.91
CA ASP A 40 -11.29 27.87 7.22
C ASP A 40 -11.82 27.14 8.47
N ILE A 41 -11.38 25.90 8.71
CA ILE A 41 -11.61 25.20 9.98
C ILE A 41 -10.97 25.98 11.13
N ARG A 42 -9.70 26.38 11.02
CA ARG A 42 -9.01 27.18 12.05
C ARG A 42 -9.79 28.47 12.38
N LYS A 43 -10.21 29.22 11.36
CA LYS A 43 -11.02 30.44 11.53
C LYS A 43 -12.35 30.14 12.22
N THR A 44 -13.05 29.09 11.80
CA THR A 44 -14.35 28.71 12.34
C THR A 44 -14.26 28.30 13.82
N LEU A 45 -13.15 27.68 14.21
CA LEU A 45 -12.84 27.34 15.59
C LEU A 45 -12.38 28.55 16.42
N ASN A 46 -12.24 29.74 15.82
CA ASN A 46 -11.68 30.95 16.43
C ASN A 46 -10.28 30.75 17.03
N GLU A 47 -9.48 29.88 16.43
CA GLU A 47 -8.09 29.66 16.82
C GLU A 47 -7.19 30.66 16.10
N ASP A 48 -6.24 31.29 16.77
CA ASP A 48 -5.28 32.20 16.13
C ASP A 48 -4.29 31.43 15.24
N GLN A 49 -3.87 30.25 15.71
CA GLN A 49 -2.90 29.37 15.06
C GLN A 49 -3.32 27.90 15.17
N ILE A 50 -2.93 27.07 14.22
CA ILE A 50 -3.16 25.63 14.30
C ILE A 50 -2.16 24.95 15.25
N THR A 51 -2.68 24.05 16.07
CA THR A 51 -1.87 23.04 16.75
C THR A 51 -2.43 21.67 16.36
N GLY A 52 -1.59 20.82 15.77
CA GLY A 52 -2.06 19.60 15.14
C GLY A 52 -1.04 18.50 15.06
N TYR A 53 -1.56 17.27 15.00
CA TYR A 53 -0.80 16.05 14.76
C TYR A 53 -1.20 15.49 13.40
N PHE A 54 -0.21 15.35 12.52
CA PHE A 54 -0.38 15.01 11.12
C PHE A 54 0.40 13.74 10.80
N VAL A 55 -0.29 12.71 10.33
CA VAL A 55 0.28 11.37 10.13
C VAL A 55 0.20 10.98 8.66
N SER A 56 1.26 10.35 8.12
CA SER A 56 1.30 9.84 6.74
C SER A 56 0.99 10.96 5.74
N TYR A 57 0.02 10.80 4.83
CA TYR A 57 -0.44 11.87 3.92
C TYR A 57 -0.80 13.17 4.66
N GLY A 58 -1.26 13.08 5.91
CA GLY A 58 -1.49 14.25 6.74
C GLY A 58 -0.23 15.12 6.90
N SER A 59 0.97 14.53 6.91
CA SER A 59 2.22 15.29 6.96
C SER A 59 2.38 16.20 5.74
N ALA A 60 1.98 15.76 4.55
CA ALA A 60 1.98 16.57 3.34
C ALA A 60 0.97 17.73 3.42
N VAL A 61 -0.22 17.46 4.00
CA VAL A 61 -1.21 18.51 4.30
C VAL A 61 -0.63 19.53 5.28
N GLY A 62 0.00 19.08 6.37
CA GLY A 62 0.61 19.95 7.38
C GLY A 62 1.74 20.81 6.82
N ILE A 63 2.62 20.22 6.00
CA ILE A 63 3.71 20.94 5.31
C ILE A 63 3.13 21.96 4.32
N THR A 64 2.14 21.57 3.53
CA THR A 64 1.50 22.47 2.55
C THR A 64 0.81 23.63 3.26
N TYR A 65 0.07 23.37 4.34
CA TYR A 65 -0.55 24.38 5.17
C TYR A 65 0.48 25.37 5.75
N ALA A 66 1.59 24.86 6.31
CA ALA A 66 2.66 25.71 6.84
C ALA A 66 3.32 26.60 5.79
N ASN A 67 3.42 26.13 4.54
CA ASN A 67 3.94 26.94 3.43
C ASN A 67 2.95 28.01 2.95
N MET A 68 1.65 27.70 2.95
CA MET A 68 0.61 28.63 2.49
C MET A 68 0.22 29.67 3.55
N PHE A 69 0.26 29.29 4.83
CA PHE A 69 -0.20 30.11 5.96
C PHE A 69 0.84 30.12 7.10
N PRO A 70 2.08 30.58 6.85
CA PRO A 70 3.19 30.44 7.81
C PRO A 70 2.93 31.13 9.16
N ASP A 71 2.22 32.25 9.18
CA ASP A 71 1.88 32.99 10.40
C ASP A 71 0.76 32.33 11.23
N ARG A 72 0.14 31.28 10.70
CA ARG A 72 -0.97 30.54 11.33
C ARG A 72 -0.53 29.23 11.97
N ILE A 73 0.78 29.02 12.13
CA ILE A 73 1.33 27.81 12.76
C ILE A 73 1.64 28.03 14.24
N GLY A 74 1.04 27.20 15.09
CA GLY A 74 1.37 27.07 16.50
C GLY A 74 2.35 25.93 16.71
N ARG A 75 1.84 24.72 16.98
CA ARG A 75 2.67 23.50 17.15
C ARG A 75 2.24 22.42 16.17
N LEU A 76 3.18 21.95 15.37
CA LEU A 76 2.95 20.83 14.44
C LEU A 76 3.79 19.63 14.85
N LEU A 77 3.15 18.47 14.91
CA LEU A 77 3.82 17.18 14.92
C LEU A 77 3.52 16.50 13.58
N LEU A 78 4.57 16.12 12.85
CA LEU A 78 4.50 15.39 11.60
C LEU A 78 5.12 14.00 11.82
N ASP A 79 4.36 12.93 11.61
CA ASP A 79 4.79 11.54 11.80
C ASP A 79 4.55 10.69 10.54
N GLY A 80 5.55 9.92 10.12
CA GLY A 80 5.58 9.30 8.79
C GLY A 80 5.62 10.36 7.68
N VAL A 81 6.69 11.14 7.63
CA VAL A 81 6.79 12.35 6.82
C VAL A 81 6.93 12.05 5.33
N GLU A 82 5.99 12.56 4.55
CA GLU A 82 6.02 12.55 3.09
C GLU A 82 6.86 13.72 2.57
N PHE A 83 7.69 13.46 1.56
CA PHE A 83 8.42 14.53 0.88
C PHE A 83 7.54 15.12 -0.24
N VAL A 84 6.80 16.19 0.11
CA VAL A 84 5.78 16.83 -0.75
C VAL A 84 6.23 17.09 -2.19
N LYS A 85 7.50 17.47 -2.38
CA LYS A 85 8.04 17.73 -3.73
C LYS A 85 8.03 16.48 -4.60
N ASP A 86 8.37 15.33 -4.03
CA ASP A 86 8.34 14.08 -4.77
C ASP A 86 6.91 13.57 -4.87
N GLN A 87 6.08 13.67 -3.83
CA GLN A 87 4.69 13.17 -3.85
C GLN A 87 3.85 13.75 -5.01
N ARG A 88 4.09 15.01 -5.41
CA ARG A 88 3.37 15.67 -6.52
C ARG A 88 3.81 15.22 -7.91
N ARG A 89 4.77 14.30 -8.01
CA ARG A 89 5.20 13.74 -9.28
C ARG A 89 4.38 12.52 -9.66
N LEU A 90 4.16 12.35 -10.96
CA LEU A 90 3.41 11.23 -11.52
C LEU A 90 4.02 9.89 -11.07
N GLY A 91 3.19 9.03 -10.48
CA GLY A 91 3.59 7.71 -10.00
C GLY A 91 4.45 7.70 -8.72
N SER A 92 4.81 8.86 -8.18
CA SER A 92 5.72 8.98 -7.04
C SER A 92 5.13 8.50 -5.71
N PHE A 93 3.81 8.65 -5.54
CA PHE A 93 3.08 8.06 -4.41
C PHE A 93 3.35 6.55 -4.28
N VAL A 94 3.41 5.84 -5.42
CA VAL A 94 3.71 4.40 -5.43
C VAL A 94 5.20 4.15 -5.23
N TRP A 95 6.06 4.91 -5.90
CA TRP A 95 7.51 4.73 -5.78
C TRP A 95 7.98 4.90 -4.34
N SER A 96 7.78 6.07 -3.74
CA SER A 96 8.23 6.40 -2.39
C SER A 96 7.73 5.41 -1.31
N SER A 97 6.46 5.01 -1.40
CA SER A 97 5.88 4.02 -0.49
C SER A 97 6.47 2.62 -0.68
N VAL A 98 6.69 2.18 -1.92
CA VAL A 98 7.29 0.88 -2.21
C VAL A 98 8.75 0.82 -1.74
N TYR A 99 9.54 1.89 -1.92
CA TYR A 99 10.93 1.92 -1.44
C TYR A 99 11.05 1.63 0.05
N SER A 100 10.27 2.36 0.86
CA SER A 100 10.29 2.19 2.32
C SER A 100 9.86 0.79 2.76
N ILE A 101 8.94 0.18 2.02
CA ILE A 101 8.41 -1.16 2.30
C ILE A 101 9.39 -2.25 1.86
N LEU A 102 10.15 -2.05 0.78
CA LEU A 102 11.18 -3.00 0.34
C LEU A 102 12.29 -3.11 1.39
N ASP A 103 12.72 -1.99 1.97
CA ASP A 103 13.70 -2.01 3.07
C ASP A 103 13.13 -2.71 4.31
N THR A 104 11.89 -2.39 4.68
CA THR A 104 11.21 -3.06 5.82
C THR A 104 11.02 -4.56 5.59
N TRP A 105 10.73 -4.96 4.35
CA TRP A 105 10.60 -6.35 3.96
C TRP A 105 11.93 -7.09 4.04
N ARG A 106 12.99 -6.50 3.47
CA ARG A 106 14.30 -7.14 3.38
C ARG A 106 15.03 -7.12 4.72
N GLU A 107 15.26 -5.95 5.29
CA GLU A 107 16.07 -5.77 6.49
C GLU A 107 15.28 -6.12 7.76
N GLY A 108 13.98 -5.81 7.78
CA GLY A 108 13.12 -6.11 8.91
C GLY A 108 12.56 -7.53 8.85
N PHE A 109 11.55 -7.76 8.02
CA PHE A 109 10.80 -9.01 8.02
C PHE A 109 11.66 -10.24 7.70
N LEU A 110 12.42 -10.23 6.59
CA LEU A 110 13.30 -11.34 6.23
C LEU A 110 14.58 -11.35 7.06
N GLY A 111 15.17 -10.18 7.33
CA GLY A 111 16.44 -10.04 8.05
C GLY A 111 16.37 -10.49 9.51
N GLU A 112 15.26 -10.20 10.21
CA GLU A 112 15.06 -10.59 11.61
C GLU A 112 14.49 -12.00 11.77
N CYS A 113 13.98 -12.60 10.69
CA CYS A 113 13.36 -13.93 10.72
C CYS A 113 14.28 -15.05 11.28
N PRO A 114 15.56 -15.15 10.87
CA PRO A 114 16.48 -16.16 11.40
C PRO A 114 16.71 -16.08 12.92
N ASP A 115 16.60 -14.89 13.49
CA ASP A 115 16.82 -14.65 14.93
C ASP A 115 15.52 -14.73 15.75
N ALA A 116 14.35 -14.64 15.09
CA ALA A 116 13.04 -14.65 15.74
C ALA A 116 12.63 -16.05 16.26
N GLY A 117 13.19 -17.11 15.69
CA GLY A 117 12.87 -18.50 16.02
C GLY A 117 11.54 -19.01 15.41
N PRO A 118 11.29 -20.33 15.44
CA PRO A 118 10.27 -20.97 14.60
C PRO A 118 8.84 -20.66 15.04
N SER A 119 8.65 -20.22 16.29
CA SER A 119 7.35 -19.81 16.81
C SER A 119 6.90 -18.43 16.31
N LEU A 120 7.86 -17.57 15.93
CA LEU A 120 7.58 -16.21 15.46
C LEU A 120 7.82 -16.07 13.96
N CYS A 121 8.76 -16.82 13.39
CA CYS A 121 8.98 -16.87 11.95
C CYS A 121 9.17 -18.32 11.48
N PRO A 122 8.11 -19.07 11.14
CA PRO A 122 8.24 -20.46 10.67
C PRO A 122 9.10 -20.59 9.39
N LEU A 123 9.28 -19.49 8.64
CA LEU A 123 10.18 -19.41 7.49
C LEU A 123 11.66 -19.66 7.85
N GLU A 124 12.08 -19.45 9.11
CA GLU A 124 13.46 -19.67 9.56
C GLU A 124 13.93 -21.13 9.44
N ARG A 125 13.00 -22.07 9.24
CA ARG A 125 13.34 -23.46 9.00
C ARG A 125 14.28 -23.59 7.80
N PRO A 126 15.34 -24.39 7.90
CA PRO A 126 16.23 -24.63 6.77
C PRO A 126 15.56 -25.52 5.71
N ASP A 127 16.08 -25.47 4.48
CA ASP A 127 15.68 -26.39 3.41
C ASP A 127 15.88 -27.85 3.85
N ARG A 128 15.04 -28.76 3.34
CA ARG A 128 15.07 -30.18 3.73
C ARG A 128 16.47 -30.77 3.61
N GLY A 129 17.05 -31.12 4.76
CA GLY A 129 18.36 -31.77 4.85
C GLY A 129 19.52 -30.82 5.18
N SER A 130 19.28 -29.51 5.27
CA SER A 130 20.26 -28.57 5.80
C SER A 130 20.22 -28.52 7.33
N GLN A 131 21.40 -28.45 7.94
CA GLN A 131 21.59 -28.30 9.40
C GLN A 131 22.09 -26.90 9.77
N THR A 132 22.34 -26.03 8.78
CA THR A 132 22.77 -24.65 9.02
C THR A 132 21.56 -23.75 9.20
N PRO A 133 21.64 -22.73 10.09
CA PRO A 133 20.63 -21.67 10.14
C PRO A 133 20.45 -21.04 8.76
N ILE A 134 19.23 -20.65 8.44
CA ILE A 134 18.95 -19.98 7.17
C ILE A 134 19.53 -18.57 7.16
N THR A 135 20.08 -18.17 6.02
CA THR A 135 20.58 -16.82 5.77
C THR A 135 19.50 -15.93 5.15
N LEU A 136 19.69 -14.61 5.22
CA LEU A 136 18.81 -13.65 4.53
C LEU A 136 18.75 -13.94 3.03
N GLU A 137 19.89 -14.20 2.40
CA GLU A 137 19.97 -14.45 0.95
C GLU A 137 19.23 -15.74 0.54
N GLU A 138 19.25 -16.77 1.38
CA GLU A 138 18.48 -18.00 1.17
C GLU A 138 16.97 -17.76 1.35
N LEU A 139 16.56 -16.95 2.32
CA LEU A 139 15.17 -16.53 2.49
C LEU A 139 14.69 -15.71 1.29
N GLU A 140 15.48 -14.74 0.81
CA GLU A 140 15.17 -13.97 -0.40
C GLU A 140 14.95 -14.90 -1.59
N THR A 141 15.87 -15.85 -1.81
CA THR A 141 15.76 -16.83 -2.90
C THR A 141 14.51 -17.71 -2.79
N ARG A 142 14.11 -18.10 -1.57
CA ARG A 142 12.88 -18.87 -1.33
C ARG A 142 11.63 -18.05 -1.62
N MET A 143 11.60 -16.79 -1.18
CA MET A 143 10.48 -15.89 -1.45
C MET A 143 10.34 -15.57 -2.94
N ASP A 144 11.46 -15.35 -3.64
CA ASP A 144 11.46 -15.18 -5.10
C ASP A 144 10.86 -16.38 -5.81
N ARG A 145 11.23 -17.60 -5.39
CA ARG A 145 10.66 -18.84 -5.95
C ARG A 145 9.15 -18.94 -5.70
N LEU A 146 8.70 -18.60 -4.49
CA LEU A 146 7.27 -18.57 -4.15
C LEU A 146 6.52 -17.56 -5.04
N PHE A 147 7.06 -16.35 -5.21
CA PHE A 147 6.43 -15.32 -6.04
C PHE A 147 6.38 -15.70 -7.51
N GLN A 148 7.45 -16.27 -8.07
CA GLN A 148 7.43 -16.79 -9.44
C GLN A 148 6.38 -17.89 -9.61
N THR A 149 6.29 -18.81 -8.63
CA THR A 149 5.27 -19.86 -8.64
C THR A 149 3.85 -19.27 -8.65
N LEU A 150 3.57 -18.27 -7.83
CA LEU A 150 2.27 -17.59 -7.77
C LEU A 150 1.94 -16.79 -9.04
N ILE A 151 2.95 -16.26 -9.74
CA ILE A 151 2.79 -15.55 -11.02
C ILE A 151 2.41 -16.54 -12.11
N GLU A 152 3.09 -17.69 -12.16
CA GLU A 152 2.83 -18.73 -13.16
C GLU A 152 1.52 -19.47 -12.88
N GLN A 153 1.26 -19.81 -11.62
CA GLN A 153 0.12 -20.59 -11.20
C GLN A 153 -0.40 -20.16 -9.81
N PRO A 154 -1.57 -19.50 -9.75
CA PRO A 154 -2.25 -19.22 -8.49
C PRO A 154 -2.50 -20.50 -7.69
N ILE A 155 -2.38 -20.42 -6.37
CA ILE A 155 -2.62 -21.56 -5.48
C ILE A 155 -4.10 -21.61 -5.15
N SER A 156 -4.76 -22.71 -5.47
CA SER A 156 -6.16 -22.93 -5.09
C SER A 156 -6.27 -23.54 -3.70
N GLY A 157 -7.38 -23.26 -3.02
CA GLY A 157 -7.67 -23.83 -1.71
C GLY A 157 -9.17 -23.80 -1.42
N CYS A 158 -9.53 -24.26 -0.23
CA CYS A 158 -10.92 -24.25 0.22
C CYS A 158 -10.97 -23.99 1.73
N THR A 159 -11.80 -23.05 2.17
CA THR A 159 -12.06 -22.80 3.59
C THR A 159 -13.45 -23.32 3.96
N HIS A 160 -13.68 -23.62 5.24
CA HIS A 160 -14.99 -24.08 5.70
C HIS A 160 -16.08 -23.00 5.59
N VAL A 161 -15.68 -21.71 5.63
CA VAL A 161 -16.61 -20.58 5.68
C VAL A 161 -16.82 -19.96 4.29
N GLY A 162 -15.75 -19.70 3.54
CA GLY A 162 -15.81 -19.08 2.21
C GLY A 162 -15.89 -20.06 1.05
N GLY A 163 -15.60 -21.34 1.27
CA GLY A 163 -15.60 -22.36 0.22
C GLY A 163 -14.35 -22.29 -0.66
N PRO A 164 -14.43 -22.67 -1.94
CA PRO A 164 -13.27 -22.70 -2.83
C PRO A 164 -12.81 -21.28 -3.18
N GLY A 165 -11.49 -21.06 -3.12
CA GLY A 165 -10.87 -19.79 -3.45
C GLY A 165 -9.49 -19.97 -4.09
N ILE A 166 -8.93 -18.86 -4.58
CA ILE A 166 -7.60 -18.82 -5.16
C ILE A 166 -6.77 -17.71 -4.50
N ILE A 167 -5.48 -17.98 -4.34
CA ILE A 167 -4.46 -17.03 -3.89
C ILE A 167 -3.59 -16.66 -5.08
N THR A 168 -3.63 -15.38 -5.46
CA THR A 168 -2.82 -14.83 -6.54
C THR A 168 -1.59 -14.10 -6.01
N TYR A 169 -0.59 -13.92 -6.88
CA TYR A 169 0.56 -13.05 -6.60
C TYR A 169 0.12 -11.65 -6.11
N SER A 170 -0.84 -11.02 -6.77
CA SER A 170 -1.31 -9.67 -6.42
C SER A 170 -1.92 -9.59 -5.02
N GLN A 171 -2.63 -10.63 -4.57
CA GLN A 171 -3.19 -10.68 -3.22
C GLN A 171 -2.08 -10.83 -2.17
N VAL A 172 -1.09 -11.68 -2.42
CA VAL A 172 0.07 -11.86 -1.52
C VAL A 172 0.92 -10.60 -1.46
N ALA A 173 1.22 -9.97 -2.59
CA ALA A 173 1.94 -8.70 -2.65
C ALA A 173 1.19 -7.60 -1.89
N SER A 174 -0.12 -7.50 -2.05
CA SER A 174 -0.96 -6.56 -1.29
C SER A 174 -0.96 -6.84 0.21
N TRP A 175 -1.01 -8.12 0.60
CA TRP A 175 -0.90 -8.52 2.00
C TRP A 175 0.44 -8.10 2.59
N ILE A 176 1.55 -8.44 1.94
CA ILE A 176 2.92 -8.07 2.36
C ILE A 176 3.03 -6.55 2.52
N TYR A 177 2.61 -5.79 1.51
CA TYR A 177 2.60 -4.32 1.56
C TYR A 177 1.93 -3.82 2.83
N THR A 178 0.74 -4.32 3.15
CA THR A 178 0.04 -3.90 4.39
C THR A 178 0.67 -4.46 5.66
N ALA A 179 1.25 -5.65 5.64
CA ALA A 179 1.89 -6.25 6.81
C ALA A 179 3.13 -5.48 7.24
N MET A 180 3.89 -4.92 6.30
CA MET A 180 5.13 -4.18 6.58
C MET A 180 4.89 -2.88 7.37
N TYR A 181 3.66 -2.36 7.42
CA TYR A 181 3.33 -1.21 8.29
C TYR A 181 3.42 -1.52 9.79
N SER A 182 3.42 -2.79 10.20
CA SER A 182 3.39 -3.14 11.63
C SER A 182 4.06 -4.49 11.92
N PRO A 183 5.16 -4.52 12.68
CA PRO A 183 5.85 -5.76 13.08
C PRO A 183 4.96 -6.78 13.80
N SER A 184 3.90 -6.32 14.47
CA SER A 184 2.92 -7.20 15.10
C SER A 184 2.19 -8.14 14.13
N ARG A 185 2.23 -7.86 12.82
CA ARG A 185 1.61 -8.69 11.77
C ARG A 185 2.59 -9.70 11.18
N TRP A 186 3.89 -9.55 11.45
CA TRP A 186 4.92 -10.38 10.82
C TRP A 186 4.78 -11.86 11.14
N PRO A 187 4.46 -12.31 12.38
CA PRO A 187 4.30 -13.74 12.63
C PRO A 187 3.21 -14.41 11.79
N LEU A 188 2.05 -13.75 11.64
CA LEU A 188 0.97 -14.24 10.80
C LEU A 188 1.38 -14.25 9.32
N THR A 189 2.08 -13.21 8.86
CA THR A 189 2.59 -13.16 7.47
C THR A 189 3.59 -14.27 7.20
N ALA A 190 4.49 -14.57 8.16
CA ALA A 190 5.43 -15.67 8.03
C ALA A 190 4.71 -17.01 7.96
N GLU A 191 3.70 -17.26 8.79
CA GLU A 191 2.88 -18.49 8.73
C GLU A 191 2.13 -18.64 7.40
N ILE A 192 1.57 -17.55 6.88
CA ILE A 192 0.91 -17.54 5.57
C ILE A 192 1.91 -17.92 4.47
N LEU A 193 3.06 -17.25 4.40
CA LEU A 193 4.06 -17.50 3.36
C LEU A 193 4.62 -18.92 3.44
N ASP A 194 4.87 -19.39 4.66
CA ASP A 194 5.34 -20.74 4.96
C ASP A 194 4.38 -21.84 4.49
N GLY A 195 3.06 -21.63 4.67
CA GLY A 195 2.03 -22.51 4.16
C GLY A 195 1.95 -22.48 2.63
N LEU A 196 2.06 -21.29 2.03
CA LEU A 196 2.03 -21.12 0.57
C LEU A 196 3.23 -21.79 -0.12
N GLU A 197 4.42 -21.83 0.50
CA GLU A 197 5.58 -22.56 -0.03
C GLU A 197 5.31 -24.06 -0.25
N VAL A 198 4.39 -24.64 0.52
CA VAL A 198 4.00 -26.06 0.41
C VAL A 198 2.62 -26.25 -0.24
N GLY A 199 2.04 -25.18 -0.79
CA GLY A 199 0.74 -25.19 -1.47
C GLY A 199 -0.48 -25.18 -0.54
N ASP A 200 -0.32 -24.92 0.76
CA ASP A 200 -1.46 -24.73 1.68
C ASP A 200 -1.95 -23.28 1.66
N ALA A 201 -3.02 -23.03 0.91
CA ALA A 201 -3.67 -21.73 0.82
C ALA A 201 -4.71 -21.46 1.91
N ARG A 202 -4.98 -22.40 2.83
CA ARG A 202 -6.13 -22.30 3.75
C ARG A 202 -6.06 -21.08 4.67
N LEU A 203 -4.90 -20.81 5.28
CA LEU A 203 -4.73 -19.66 6.18
C LEU A 203 -4.80 -18.34 5.42
N ALA A 204 -4.14 -18.26 4.25
CA ALA A 204 -4.19 -17.10 3.38
C ALA A 204 -5.63 -16.77 2.95
N LEU A 205 -6.40 -17.78 2.54
CA LEU A 205 -7.79 -17.62 2.15
C LEU A 205 -8.65 -17.11 3.31
N ASP A 206 -8.54 -17.71 4.49
CA ASP A 206 -9.32 -17.31 5.67
C ASP A 206 -9.04 -15.84 6.06
N GLU A 207 -7.77 -15.41 6.04
CA GLU A 207 -7.39 -14.03 6.34
C GLU A 207 -7.79 -13.03 5.25
N PHE A 208 -7.64 -13.41 3.97
CA PHE A 208 -7.96 -12.52 2.86
C PHE A 208 -9.48 -12.37 2.70
N GLU A 209 -10.25 -13.43 2.96
CA GLU A 209 -11.73 -13.40 2.97
C GLU A 209 -12.27 -12.52 4.10
N LYS A 210 -11.73 -12.60 5.33
CA LYS A 210 -12.12 -11.70 6.43
C LYS A 210 -11.97 -10.23 6.07
N ARG A 211 -10.92 -9.89 5.31
CA ARG A 211 -10.71 -8.52 4.80
C ARG A 211 -11.78 -8.13 3.78
N TRP A 212 -12.20 -9.05 2.92
CA TRP A 212 -13.26 -8.82 1.93
C TRP A 212 -14.66 -8.73 2.55
N TYR A 213 -15.00 -9.62 3.49
CA TYR A 213 -16.31 -9.62 4.16
C TYR A 213 -16.57 -8.36 4.98
N LYS A 214 -15.52 -7.75 5.57
CA LYS A 214 -15.64 -6.42 6.21
C LYS A 214 -15.97 -5.31 5.21
N SER A 215 -15.65 -5.48 3.92
CA SER A 215 -15.91 -4.48 2.87
C SER A 215 -17.32 -4.57 2.28
N THR A 216 -17.98 -5.73 2.33
CA THR A 216 -19.25 -5.96 1.61
C THR A 216 -20.52 -5.88 2.46
N TYR A 217 -20.41 -5.95 3.79
CA TYR A 217 -21.56 -5.82 4.69
C TYR A 217 -21.89 -4.38 5.10
N THR A 218 -21.10 -3.39 4.68
CA THR A 218 -21.43 -1.97 4.79
C THR A 218 -21.82 -1.45 3.42
N GLY A 219 -23.12 -1.45 3.11
CA GLY A 219 -23.64 -1.11 1.78
C GLY A 219 -23.06 0.19 1.21
N HIS A 220 -22.82 0.23 -0.11
CA HIS A 220 -22.24 1.36 -0.88
C HIS A 220 -21.50 2.40 -0.02
N GLN A 221 -20.49 1.97 0.72
CA GLN A 221 -19.52 2.92 1.25
C GLN A 221 -18.74 3.44 0.04
N ALA A 222 -18.68 4.76 -0.11
CA ALA A 222 -17.69 5.38 -0.98
C ALA A 222 -16.34 4.75 -0.62
N SER A 223 -15.71 4.08 -1.58
CA SER A 223 -14.44 3.43 -1.32
C SER A 223 -13.43 4.53 -1.07
N SER A 224 -12.79 4.52 0.10
CA SER A 224 -11.67 5.42 0.39
C SER A 224 -10.55 5.29 -0.66
N LEU A 225 -10.49 4.16 -1.39
CA LEU A 225 -9.54 3.95 -2.48
C LEU A 225 -9.84 4.83 -3.69
N GLU A 226 -11.11 5.07 -4.03
CA GLU A 226 -11.47 5.95 -5.16
C GLU A 226 -11.03 7.39 -4.87
N LEU A 227 -11.28 7.85 -3.64
CA LEU A 227 -10.82 9.17 -3.19
C LEU A 227 -9.29 9.25 -3.16
N LEU A 228 -8.60 8.20 -2.69
CA LEU A 228 -7.13 8.16 -2.69
C LEU A 228 -6.57 8.37 -4.10
N TYR A 229 -7.06 7.63 -5.10
CA TYR A 229 -6.58 7.80 -6.47
C TYR A 229 -6.93 9.17 -7.04
N ALA A 230 -8.13 9.68 -6.73
CA ALA A 230 -8.55 10.99 -7.19
C ALA A 230 -7.67 12.12 -6.61
N VAL A 231 -7.32 12.07 -5.32
CA VAL A 231 -6.41 13.02 -4.65
C VAL A 231 -4.99 12.91 -5.22
N VAL A 232 -4.44 11.70 -5.33
CA VAL A 232 -3.08 11.48 -5.88
C VAL A 232 -2.97 12.00 -7.32
N SER A 233 -4.00 11.76 -8.14
CA SER A 233 -4.06 12.30 -9.49
C SER A 233 -4.20 13.83 -9.50
N ALA A 234 -5.00 14.40 -8.60
CA ALA A 234 -5.16 15.85 -8.47
C ALA A 234 -3.88 16.53 -7.97
N ASP A 235 -3.10 15.90 -7.09
CA ASP A 235 -1.82 16.46 -6.60
C ASP A 235 -0.74 16.52 -7.67
N SER A 236 -0.84 15.65 -8.69
CA SER A 236 0.16 15.47 -9.77
C SER A 236 -0.33 15.98 -11.13
N TYR A 237 -1.39 16.78 -11.17
CA TYR A 237 -2.09 17.16 -12.41
C TYR A 237 -1.23 17.97 -13.40
N ASP A 238 -0.20 18.67 -12.90
CA ASP A 238 0.69 19.54 -13.65
C ASP A 238 2.08 18.94 -13.88
N ASP A 239 2.33 17.71 -13.42
CA ASP A 239 3.57 17.00 -13.69
C ASP A 239 3.58 16.46 -15.13
N PRO A 240 4.62 16.75 -15.93
CA PRO A 240 4.66 16.29 -17.31
C PRO A 240 4.75 14.75 -17.38
N LEU A 241 4.12 14.17 -18.41
CA LEU A 241 4.37 12.77 -18.76
C LEU A 241 5.86 12.59 -19.10
N PRO A 242 6.50 11.48 -18.69
CA PRO A 242 7.88 11.20 -19.08
C PRO A 242 8.02 11.14 -20.61
N GLU A 243 9.13 11.66 -21.15
CA GLU A 243 9.36 11.72 -22.61
C GLU A 243 9.31 10.33 -23.28
N ASP A 244 9.80 9.30 -22.61
CA ASP A 244 9.81 7.91 -23.07
C ASP A 244 8.54 7.12 -22.67
N GLY A 245 7.51 7.81 -22.15
CA GLY A 245 6.37 7.19 -21.49
C GLY A 245 6.76 6.54 -20.15
N LEU A 246 5.84 5.78 -19.56
CA LEU A 246 6.07 5.12 -18.28
C LEU A 246 7.00 3.90 -18.48
N ILE A 247 8.32 4.12 -18.40
CA ILE A 247 9.41 3.18 -18.76
C ILE A 247 9.33 1.79 -18.08
N TRP A 248 8.49 1.61 -17.06
CA TRP A 248 8.30 0.35 -16.35
C TRP A 248 7.34 -0.63 -17.06
N TRP A 249 6.50 -0.20 -18.01
CA TRP A 249 5.59 -1.12 -18.75
C TRP A 249 6.32 -2.13 -19.62
N ASP A 250 7.51 -1.77 -20.12
CA ASP A 250 8.27 -2.58 -21.08
C ASP A 250 9.33 -3.49 -20.43
N LYS A 251 9.48 -3.43 -19.10
CA LYS A 251 10.50 -4.19 -18.36
C LYS A 251 9.99 -5.46 -17.66
N PHE A 252 8.70 -5.81 -17.81
CA PHE A 252 8.07 -7.01 -17.23
C PHE A 252 7.16 -7.78 -18.20
#